data_AF-A0A7G5C0G8-F1
#
_entry.id   AF-A0A7G5C0G8-F1
#
_cell.length_a   1.000
_cell.length_b   1.000
_cell.length_c   1.000
_cell.angle_alpha   90.00
_cell.angle_beta   90.00
_cell.angle_gamma   90.00
#
_symmetry.space_group_name_H-M   'P 1'
#
loop_
_entity.id
_entity.type
_entity.pdbx_description
1 polymer ?
#
loop_
_entity_poly.entity_id
_entity_poly.type
_entity_poly.pdbx_seq_one_letter_code
_entity_poly.pdbx_strand_id
1 'polypeptide(L)'
;MYEIVKSPGKKVTQKWLDKAFAPLSDYLGREYPEEKDKIMSYLMFMGNEEGKFHYKNSVTRAYIVFDQGGRVVSRCDEALQYQFDEWFGPRGEYKSLQDYRLHPNVTRWIERNLSKAAFAKYGLEVGVFLQELWGPMVNYDFSDLKVGYPLRGPRLPYCLYLYPAEYRSLVAFQFIGDEIVERKCTIQQYYDFLNCEREITFAGWQRVDIIHEMLEHISPLRRDLPLVIRHACHRM
;
A
#
# COMPACT_ATOMS: atom_id res chain seq x y z
N MET A 1 -15.16 -6.94 -29.56
CA MET A 1 -15.83 -6.84 -28.24
C MET A 1 -15.15 -7.85 -27.35
N TYR A 2 -14.69 -7.43 -26.19
CA TYR A 2 -14.02 -8.31 -25.23
C TYR A 2 -15.04 -9.22 -24.54
N GLU A 3 -14.57 -10.34 -24.01
CA GLU A 3 -15.41 -11.27 -23.26
C GLU A 3 -15.55 -10.80 -21.80
N ILE A 4 -16.69 -11.08 -21.17
CA ILE A 4 -16.86 -10.87 -19.73
C ILE A 4 -15.86 -11.76 -18.97
N VAL A 5 -15.02 -11.14 -18.16
CA VAL A 5 -14.03 -11.83 -17.34
C VAL A 5 -14.54 -12.00 -15.92
N LYS A 6 -14.92 -13.22 -15.56
CA LYS A 6 -15.27 -13.57 -14.18
C LYS A 6 -14.03 -13.67 -13.30
N SER A 7 -14.17 -13.44 -12.01
CA SER A 7 -13.11 -13.68 -11.03
C SER A 7 -12.53 -15.10 -11.17
N PRO A 8 -11.20 -15.26 -11.04
CA PRO A 8 -10.57 -16.55 -11.22
C PRO A 8 -10.93 -17.45 -10.04
N GLY A 9 -11.59 -18.59 -10.31
CA GLY A 9 -12.22 -19.40 -9.26
C GLY A 9 -11.25 -19.94 -8.19
N LYS A 10 -10.09 -20.49 -8.60
CA LYS A 10 -9.08 -21.04 -7.66
C LYS A 10 -7.65 -20.61 -7.95
N LYS A 11 -7.31 -20.30 -9.21
CA LYS A 11 -5.96 -19.92 -9.61
C LYS A 11 -6.02 -18.91 -10.76
N VAL A 12 -5.22 -17.86 -10.64
CA VAL A 12 -4.95 -16.91 -11.72
C VAL A 12 -4.08 -17.63 -12.76
N THR A 13 -4.56 -17.73 -13.99
CA THR A 13 -3.79 -18.30 -15.11
C THR A 13 -3.34 -17.18 -16.05
N GLN A 14 -2.28 -17.42 -16.82
CA GLN A 14 -1.84 -16.44 -17.84
C GLN A 14 -2.98 -16.11 -18.80
N LYS A 15 -3.70 -17.13 -19.29
CA LYS A 15 -4.89 -16.96 -20.13
C LYS A 15 -5.97 -16.06 -19.48
N TRP A 16 -6.13 -16.14 -18.16
CA TRP A 16 -7.06 -15.26 -17.46
C TRP A 16 -6.53 -13.83 -17.38
N LEU A 17 -5.24 -13.64 -17.08
CA LEU A 17 -4.59 -12.33 -17.07
C LEU A 17 -4.68 -11.66 -18.44
N ASP A 18 -4.36 -12.39 -19.50
CA ASP A 18 -4.41 -11.90 -20.87
C ASP A 18 -5.81 -11.37 -21.19
N LYS A 19 -6.86 -12.09 -20.80
CA LYS A 19 -8.25 -11.65 -20.96
C LYS A 19 -8.60 -10.45 -20.08
N ALA A 20 -8.22 -10.49 -18.81
CA ALA A 20 -8.52 -9.45 -17.83
C ALA A 20 -7.87 -8.11 -18.19
N PHE A 21 -6.67 -8.14 -18.77
CA PHE A 21 -5.90 -6.96 -19.12
C PHE A 21 -5.96 -6.59 -20.60
N ALA A 22 -6.56 -7.40 -21.47
CA ALA A 22 -6.66 -7.13 -22.91
C ALA A 22 -7.15 -5.71 -23.26
N PRO A 23 -8.30 -5.21 -22.77
CA PRO A 23 -8.77 -3.87 -23.16
C PRO A 23 -7.84 -2.75 -22.69
N LEU A 24 -7.25 -2.90 -21.51
CA LEU A 24 -6.25 -1.94 -21.01
C LEU A 24 -4.96 -2.00 -21.83
N SER A 25 -4.46 -3.20 -22.12
CA SER A 25 -3.24 -3.44 -22.89
C SER A 25 -3.34 -2.90 -24.32
N ASP A 26 -4.50 -3.09 -24.96
CA ASP A 26 -4.78 -2.58 -26.30
C ASP A 26 -4.92 -1.05 -26.30
N TYR A 27 -5.60 -0.49 -25.30
CA TYR A 27 -5.68 0.95 -25.10
C TYR A 27 -4.29 1.59 -24.92
N LEU A 28 -3.48 1.05 -24.00
CA LEU A 28 -2.12 1.56 -23.75
C LEU A 28 -1.22 1.35 -24.97
N GLY A 29 -1.37 0.26 -25.71
CA GLY A 29 -0.61 0.03 -26.93
C GLY A 29 -0.92 1.03 -28.05
N ARG A 30 -2.13 1.60 -28.05
CA ARG A 30 -2.53 2.61 -29.04
C ARG A 30 -2.18 4.03 -28.60
N GLU A 31 -2.45 4.38 -27.35
CA GLU A 31 -2.33 5.77 -26.86
C GLU A 31 -0.97 6.06 -26.21
N TYR A 32 -0.32 5.06 -25.61
CA TYR A 32 0.92 5.20 -24.82
C TYR A 32 1.93 4.06 -25.14
N PRO A 33 2.29 3.82 -26.41
CA PRO A 33 3.02 2.62 -26.82
C PRO A 33 4.39 2.45 -26.13
N GLU A 34 5.10 3.56 -25.88
CA GLU A 34 6.42 3.53 -25.24
C GLU A 34 6.37 3.34 -23.72
N GLU A 35 5.22 3.63 -23.11
CA GLU A 35 5.03 3.66 -21.66
C GLU A 35 4.14 2.51 -21.17
N LYS A 36 3.55 1.76 -22.10
CA LYS A 36 2.58 0.68 -21.85
C LYS A 36 2.99 -0.24 -20.71
N ASP A 37 4.20 -0.81 -20.78
CA ASP A 37 4.66 -1.80 -19.80
C ASP A 37 4.86 -1.17 -18.43
N LYS A 38 5.32 0.09 -18.38
CA LYS A 38 5.49 0.85 -17.15
C LYS A 38 4.13 1.11 -16.50
N ILE A 39 3.18 1.65 -17.25
CA ILE A 39 1.82 1.95 -16.76
C ILE A 39 1.11 0.66 -16.31
N MET A 40 1.18 -0.42 -17.10
CA MET A 40 0.55 -1.69 -16.76
C MET A 40 1.02 -2.24 -15.42
N SER A 41 2.30 -2.05 -15.07
CA SER A 41 2.86 -2.58 -13.83
C SER A 41 2.22 -2.00 -12.56
N TYR A 42 1.59 -0.82 -12.68
CA TYR A 42 0.90 -0.14 -11.58
C TYR A 42 -0.62 -0.31 -11.61
N LEU A 43 -1.19 -0.96 -12.61
CA LEU A 43 -2.64 -1.13 -12.72
C LEU A 43 -3.08 -2.52 -12.26
N MET A 44 -4.06 -2.53 -11.36
CA MET A 44 -4.69 -3.74 -10.84
C MET A 44 -6.09 -3.89 -11.46
N PHE A 45 -6.39 -5.07 -12.00
CA PHE A 45 -7.74 -5.41 -12.42
C PHE A 45 -8.62 -5.71 -11.20
N MET A 46 -9.66 -4.91 -11.03
CA MET A 46 -10.60 -5.00 -9.90
C MET A 46 -11.76 -5.95 -10.19
N GLY A 47 -12.18 -6.04 -11.45
CA GLY A 47 -13.29 -6.90 -11.85
C GLY A 47 -13.94 -6.48 -13.17
N ASN A 48 -14.85 -7.33 -13.65
CA ASN A 48 -15.74 -7.02 -14.75
C ASN A 48 -17.19 -7.02 -14.23
N GLU A 49 -17.76 -5.83 -14.04
CA GLU A 49 -19.09 -5.64 -13.46
C GLU A 49 -19.97 -4.88 -14.46
N GLU A 50 -21.20 -5.35 -14.66
CA GLU A 50 -22.16 -4.72 -15.60
C GLU A 50 -21.61 -4.51 -17.03
N GLY A 51 -20.71 -5.38 -17.47
CA GLY A 51 -20.07 -5.26 -18.78
C GLY A 51 -18.98 -4.17 -18.84
N LYS A 52 -18.41 -3.77 -17.70
CA LYS A 52 -17.31 -2.80 -17.63
C LYS A 52 -16.11 -3.42 -16.95
N PHE A 53 -14.92 -3.16 -17.48
CA PHE A 53 -13.65 -3.54 -16.88
C PHE A 53 -13.16 -2.43 -15.96
N HIS A 54 -12.94 -2.75 -14.69
CA HIS A 54 -12.47 -1.80 -13.69
C HIS A 54 -11.01 -2.05 -13.37
N TYR A 55 -10.20 -1.00 -13.44
CA TYR A 55 -8.80 -1.02 -13.03
C TYR A 55 -8.53 0.08 -12.02
N LYS A 56 -7.58 -0.18 -11.12
CA LYS A 56 -7.15 0.73 -10.08
C LYS A 56 -5.64 0.85 -10.09
N ASN A 57 -5.14 2.08 -10.05
CA ASN A 57 -3.73 2.34 -9.84
C ASN A 57 -3.34 1.94 -8.41
N SER A 58 -2.32 1.11 -8.26
CA SER A 58 -1.89 0.57 -6.97
C SER A 58 -1.36 1.65 -6.03
N VAL A 59 -0.76 2.72 -6.58
CA VAL A 59 -0.16 3.84 -5.85
C VAL A 59 -1.19 4.95 -5.63
N THR A 60 -1.71 5.55 -6.70
CA THR A 60 -2.59 6.73 -6.61
C THR A 60 -4.02 6.37 -6.22
N ARG A 61 -4.38 5.09 -6.26
CA ARG A 61 -5.74 4.56 -6.04
C ARG A 61 -6.80 5.09 -7.02
N ALA A 62 -6.39 5.86 -8.03
CA ALA A 62 -7.22 6.37 -9.11
C ALA A 62 -7.70 5.23 -10.02
N TYR A 63 -8.86 5.45 -10.68
CA TYR A 63 -9.54 4.40 -11.45
C TYR A 63 -9.56 4.70 -12.94
N ILE A 64 -9.50 3.63 -13.72
CA ILE A 64 -9.84 3.66 -15.14
C ILE A 64 -10.83 2.53 -15.44
N VAL A 65 -11.86 2.85 -16.22
CA VAL A 65 -12.98 1.96 -16.53
C VAL A 65 -13.18 1.89 -18.03
N PHE A 66 -13.30 0.67 -18.57
CA PHE A 66 -13.56 0.41 -19.97
C PHE A 66 -14.90 -0.30 -20.16
N ASP A 67 -15.58 -0.09 -21.29
CA ASP A 67 -16.73 -0.91 -21.70
C ASP A 67 -16.27 -2.23 -22.36
N GLN A 68 -17.23 -3.12 -22.71
CA GLN A 68 -16.94 -4.34 -23.47
C GLN A 68 -16.38 -4.08 -24.88
N GLY A 69 -16.49 -2.86 -25.41
CA GLY A 69 -15.86 -2.46 -26.66
C GLY A 69 -14.38 -2.09 -26.51
N GLY A 70 -13.87 -1.98 -25.29
CA GLY A 70 -12.54 -1.45 -24.98
C GLY A 70 -12.45 0.07 -25.06
N ARG A 71 -13.59 0.77 -25.03
CA ARG A 71 -13.62 2.23 -24.98
C ARG A 71 -13.54 2.68 -23.54
N VAL A 72 -12.78 3.74 -23.29
CA VAL A 72 -12.71 4.38 -21.97
C VAL A 72 -14.07 4.98 -21.65
N VAL A 73 -14.68 4.52 -20.56
CA VAL A 73 -15.94 5.05 -20.02
C VAL A 73 -15.63 6.14 -18.99
N SER A 74 -14.61 5.92 -18.16
CA SER A 74 -14.17 6.86 -17.14
C SER A 74 -12.68 6.68 -16.89
N ARG A 75 -11.96 7.79 -16.69
CA ARG A 75 -10.54 7.79 -16.34
C ARG A 75 -10.27 8.95 -15.41
N CYS A 76 -9.82 8.67 -14.19
CA CYS A 76 -9.24 9.67 -13.31
C CYS A 76 -7.86 10.09 -13.84
N ASP A 77 -7.47 11.34 -13.64
CA ASP A 77 -6.24 11.91 -14.22
C ASP A 77 -4.99 11.16 -13.77
N GLU A 78 -4.97 10.69 -12.52
CA GLU A 78 -3.83 9.99 -11.92
C GLU A 78 -3.87 8.47 -12.15
N ALA A 79 -4.85 7.95 -12.89
CA ALA A 79 -5.02 6.50 -13.09
C ALA A 79 -3.85 5.89 -13.87
N LEU A 80 -3.26 6.64 -14.81
CA LEU A 80 -2.15 6.17 -15.64
C LEU A 80 -0.79 6.64 -15.14
N GLN A 81 -0.73 7.32 -13.99
CA GLN A 81 0.54 7.81 -13.47
C GLN A 81 1.45 6.64 -13.08
N TYR A 82 2.69 6.69 -13.57
CA TYR A 82 3.73 5.69 -13.30
C TYR A 82 5.09 6.34 -12.98
N GLN A 83 5.25 7.62 -13.27
CA GLN A 83 6.41 8.41 -12.86
C GLN A 83 6.12 8.97 -11.47
N PHE A 84 6.75 8.33 -10.50
CA PHE A 84 6.68 8.74 -9.10
C PHE A 84 8.03 9.25 -8.59
N ASP A 85 9.00 9.46 -9.47
CA ASP A 85 10.36 9.91 -9.12
C ASP A 85 10.35 11.28 -8.42
N GLU A 86 9.33 12.12 -8.67
CA GLU A 86 9.14 13.37 -7.93
C GLU A 86 8.50 13.16 -6.54
N TRP A 87 7.76 12.06 -6.35
CA TRP A 87 7.21 11.66 -5.05
C TRP A 87 8.28 10.95 -4.21
N PHE A 88 9.17 10.23 -4.87
CA PHE A 88 10.25 9.45 -4.27
C PHE A 88 11.59 9.97 -4.82
N GLY A 89 12.05 11.15 -4.41
CA GLY A 89 13.26 11.80 -4.94
C GLY A 89 14.51 10.90 -5.11
N PRO A 90 15.67 11.43 -5.53
CA PRO A 90 16.86 10.59 -5.70
C PRO A 90 17.16 9.78 -4.43
N ARG A 91 17.27 8.45 -4.56
CA ARG A 91 17.56 7.50 -3.46
C ARG A 91 18.69 8.05 -2.61
N GLY A 92 18.35 8.45 -1.38
CA GLY A 92 19.32 9.03 -0.46
C GLY A 92 20.31 7.96 -0.01
N GLU A 93 21.53 8.36 0.37
CA GLU A 93 22.42 7.46 1.10
C GLU A 93 21.73 7.01 2.41
N TYR A 94 21.67 5.69 2.61
CA TYR A 94 21.05 5.06 3.76
C TYR A 94 21.57 5.66 5.08
N LYS A 95 20.66 6.21 5.89
CA LYS A 95 20.95 6.50 7.29
C LYS A 95 20.50 5.32 8.14
N SER A 96 21.43 4.74 8.90
CA SER A 96 21.08 3.75 9.90
C SER A 96 20.24 4.40 11.00
N LEU A 97 19.44 3.61 11.73
CA LEU A 97 18.66 4.14 12.86
C LEU A 97 19.57 4.82 13.91
N GLN A 98 20.82 4.38 14.02
CA GLN A 98 21.82 4.96 14.92
C GLN A 98 22.23 6.38 14.54
N ASP A 99 22.07 6.74 13.27
CA ASP A 99 22.34 8.10 12.77
C ASP A 99 21.21 9.08 13.13
N TYR A 100 20.06 8.57 13.58
CA TYR A 100 18.95 9.37 14.05
C TYR A 100 19.05 9.60 15.56
N ARG A 101 19.08 10.87 15.97
CA ARG A 101 18.81 11.25 17.37
C ARG A 101 17.31 11.14 17.65
N LEU A 102 16.84 9.93 17.92
CA LEU A 102 15.44 9.66 18.23
C LEU A 102 15.03 10.31 19.56
N HIS A 103 13.79 10.78 19.60
CA HIS A 103 13.18 11.26 20.82
C HIS A 103 13.13 10.14 21.88
N PRO A 104 13.38 10.41 23.18
CA PRO A 104 13.44 9.36 24.21
C PRO A 104 12.16 8.52 24.34
N ASN A 105 11.00 9.06 23.97
CA ASN A 105 9.75 8.28 23.95
C ASN A 105 9.69 7.30 22.77
N VAL A 106 10.28 7.65 21.63
CA VAL A 106 10.35 6.76 20.46
C VAL A 106 11.23 5.56 20.80
N THR A 107 12.43 5.81 21.32
CA THR A 107 13.36 4.76 21.75
C THR A 107 12.71 3.84 22.77
N ARG A 108 12.14 4.41 23.85
CA ARG A 108 11.47 3.61 24.90
C ARG A 108 10.28 2.81 24.37
N TRP A 109 9.50 3.37 23.44
CA TRP A 109 8.36 2.66 22.88
C TRP A 109 8.82 1.48 22.03
N ILE A 110 9.84 1.66 21.17
CA ILE A 110 10.40 0.59 20.35
C ILE A 110 10.94 -0.55 21.21
N GLU A 111 11.75 -0.23 22.22
CA GLU A 111 12.35 -1.22 23.12
C GLU A 111 11.30 -2.05 23.87
N ARG A 112 10.17 -1.43 24.20
CA ARG A 112 9.07 -2.08 24.95
C ARG A 112 8.16 -2.92 24.06
N ASN A 113 7.92 -2.51 22.82
CA ASN A 113 6.87 -3.08 21.98
C ASN A 113 7.39 -3.98 20.85
N LEU A 114 8.60 -3.75 20.34
CA LEU A 114 9.14 -4.57 19.27
C LEU A 114 9.97 -5.73 19.83
N SER A 115 9.72 -6.95 19.32
CA SER A 115 10.63 -8.07 19.58
C SER A 115 11.98 -7.82 18.90
N LYS A 116 13.04 -8.49 19.35
CA LYS A 116 14.37 -8.38 18.72
C LYS A 116 14.33 -8.63 17.20
N ALA A 117 13.55 -9.62 16.77
CA ALA A 117 13.38 -9.95 15.35
C ALA A 117 12.62 -8.86 14.59
N ALA A 118 11.54 -8.32 15.18
CA ALA A 118 10.79 -7.22 14.56
C ALA A 118 11.62 -5.93 14.50
N PHE A 119 12.40 -5.63 15.54
CA PHE A 119 13.29 -4.47 15.55
C PHE A 119 14.41 -4.60 14.52
N ALA A 120 15.03 -5.78 14.38
CA ALA A 120 16.07 -6.00 13.38
C ALA A 120 15.55 -5.79 11.94
N LYS A 121 14.25 -6.03 11.72
CA LYS A 121 13.63 -5.97 10.40
C LYS A 121 12.96 -4.64 10.08
N TYR A 122 12.27 -4.04 11.05
CA TYR A 122 11.41 -2.86 10.85
C TYR A 122 11.80 -1.67 11.74
N GLY A 123 12.88 -1.80 12.54
CA GLY A 123 13.22 -0.83 13.57
C GLY A 123 13.52 0.55 12.99
N LEU A 124 14.16 0.60 11.82
CA LEU A 124 14.45 1.84 11.10
C LEU A 124 13.15 2.55 10.68
N GLU A 125 12.30 1.83 9.97
CA GLU A 125 11.06 2.33 9.40
C GLU A 125 10.10 2.79 10.50
N VAL A 126 9.94 1.96 11.55
CA VAL A 126 9.12 2.30 12.71
C VAL A 126 9.70 3.50 13.45
N GLY A 127 11.02 3.56 13.64
CA GLY A 127 11.68 4.69 14.29
C GLY A 127 11.45 6.00 13.55
N VAL A 128 11.64 6.00 12.23
CA VAL A 128 11.40 7.16 11.37
C VAL A 128 9.92 7.56 11.37
N PHE A 129 9.01 6.60 11.23
CA PHE A 129 7.57 6.86 11.31
C PHE A 129 7.16 7.49 12.64
N LEU A 130 7.60 6.93 13.78
CA LEU A 130 7.28 7.46 15.10
C LEU A 130 7.93 8.82 15.35
N GLN A 131 9.16 9.02 14.89
CA GLN A 131 9.91 10.25 15.10
C GLN A 131 9.35 11.42 14.28
N GLU A 132 9.04 11.18 13.01
CA GLU A 132 8.84 12.25 12.03
C GLU A 132 7.39 12.39 11.55
N LEU A 133 6.56 11.36 11.72
CA LEU A 133 5.18 11.34 11.23
C LEU A 133 4.18 11.28 12.37
N TRP A 134 4.19 10.21 13.15
CA TRP A 134 3.20 9.99 14.20
C TRP A 134 3.48 10.82 15.46
N GLY A 135 4.73 10.86 15.94
CA GLY A 135 5.15 11.58 17.14
C GLY A 135 4.68 13.03 17.20
N PRO A 136 4.94 13.87 16.18
CA PRO A 136 4.46 15.24 16.16
C PRO A 136 2.94 15.39 16.30
N MET A 137 2.16 14.42 15.81
CA MET A 137 0.69 14.46 15.88
C MET A 137 0.14 14.16 17.27
N VAL A 138 0.82 13.29 18.01
CA VAL A 138 0.40 12.84 19.36
C VAL A 138 1.30 13.41 20.46
N ASN A 139 2.09 14.44 20.14
CA ASN A 139 3.08 15.04 21.05
C ASN A 139 4.01 13.99 21.71
N TYR A 140 4.42 12.99 20.92
CA TYR A 140 5.25 11.87 21.33
C TYR A 140 4.67 11.03 22.49
N ASP A 141 3.35 11.06 22.70
CA ASP A 141 2.63 10.11 23.55
C ASP A 141 2.12 8.93 22.71
N PHE A 142 2.70 7.75 22.97
CA PHE A 142 2.42 6.52 22.22
C PHE A 142 1.66 5.48 23.05
N SER A 143 1.04 5.90 24.17
CA SER A 143 0.30 5.00 25.07
C SER A 143 -0.82 4.23 24.39
N ASP A 144 -1.49 4.87 23.44
CA ASP A 144 -2.58 4.28 22.64
C ASP A 144 -2.09 3.39 21.47
N LEU A 145 -0.83 3.53 21.05
CA LEU A 145 -0.32 2.83 19.87
C LEU A 145 -0.04 1.35 20.18
N LYS A 146 -0.65 0.45 19.42
CA LYS A 146 -0.45 -1.01 19.51
C LYS A 146 0.37 -1.53 18.34
N VAL A 147 1.02 -2.67 18.57
CA VAL A 147 1.75 -3.43 17.57
C VAL A 147 1.13 -4.80 17.36
N GLY A 148 0.98 -5.21 16.10
CA GLY A 148 0.46 -6.51 15.71
C GLY A 148 -0.73 -6.41 14.76
N TYR A 149 -1.19 -7.55 14.27
CA TYR A 149 -2.31 -7.61 13.33
C TYR A 149 -3.58 -7.06 14.00
N PRO A 150 -4.32 -6.13 13.35
CA PRO A 150 -5.49 -5.48 13.96
C PRO A 150 -6.71 -6.41 14.07
N LEU A 151 -6.74 -7.51 13.30
CA LEU A 151 -7.79 -8.52 13.36
C LEU A 151 -7.32 -9.76 14.13
N ARG A 152 -8.28 -10.59 14.57
CA ARG A 152 -7.97 -11.93 15.09
C ARG A 152 -7.53 -12.81 13.93
N GLY A 153 -6.29 -13.27 13.92
CA GLY A 153 -5.79 -14.12 12.84
C GLY A 153 -4.29 -14.40 12.92
N PRO A 154 -3.79 -15.25 12.00
CA PRO A 154 -2.37 -15.52 11.88
C PRO A 154 -1.61 -14.25 11.45
N ARG A 155 -0.44 -14.05 12.03
CA ARG A 155 0.45 -12.95 11.63
C ARG A 155 1.15 -13.30 10.32
N LEU A 156 1.21 -12.33 9.42
CA LEU A 156 2.03 -12.46 8.22
C LEU A 156 3.51 -12.22 8.56
N PRO A 157 4.43 -13.07 8.07
CA PRO A 157 5.86 -12.99 8.41
C PRO A 157 6.58 -11.76 7.83
N TYR A 158 5.99 -11.10 6.83
CA TYR A 158 6.60 -9.97 6.11
C TYR A 158 5.87 -8.65 6.32
N CYS A 159 5.02 -8.55 7.34
CA CYS A 159 4.35 -7.30 7.68
C CYS A 159 4.38 -7.04 9.18
N LEU A 160 4.61 -5.78 9.55
CA LEU A 160 4.36 -5.27 10.88
C LEU A 160 3.23 -4.25 10.80
N TYR A 161 2.31 -4.30 11.77
CA TYR A 161 1.18 -3.39 11.82
C TYR A 161 1.26 -2.57 13.09
N LEU A 162 1.05 -1.26 12.96
CA LEU A 162 0.82 -0.34 14.07
C LEU A 162 -0.58 0.25 13.96
N TYR A 163 -1.29 0.40 15.07
CA TYR A 163 -2.60 1.03 15.07
C TYR A 163 -2.93 1.66 16.44
N PRO A 164 -3.61 2.82 16.47
CA PRO A 164 -4.18 3.37 17.70
C PRO A 164 -5.37 2.52 18.18
N ALA A 165 -5.47 2.22 19.48
CA ALA A 165 -6.55 1.40 20.02
C ALA A 165 -7.79 2.20 20.43
N GLU A 166 -7.64 3.48 20.77
CA GLU A 166 -8.68 4.35 21.30
C GLU A 166 -9.29 5.27 20.23
N TYR A 167 -8.69 5.33 19.04
CA TYR A 167 -9.27 6.07 17.93
C TYR A 167 -10.58 5.44 17.45
N ARG A 168 -11.62 6.27 17.29
CA ARG A 168 -12.92 5.84 16.71
C ARG A 168 -12.79 5.30 15.30
N SER A 169 -11.82 5.79 14.54
CA SER A 169 -11.52 5.37 13.19
C SER A 169 -10.58 4.18 13.19
N LEU A 170 -10.99 3.07 12.59
CA LEU A 170 -10.20 1.87 12.41
C LEU A 170 -9.09 2.14 11.38
N VAL A 171 -7.88 2.52 11.83
CA VAL A 171 -6.74 2.78 10.96
C VAL A 171 -5.54 1.90 11.33
N ALA A 172 -4.90 1.30 10.35
CA ALA A 172 -3.70 0.50 10.53
C ALA A 172 -2.57 0.97 9.60
N PHE A 173 -1.40 1.19 10.17
CA PHE A 173 -0.15 1.47 9.45
C PHE A 173 0.58 0.15 9.24
N GLN A 174 0.70 -0.28 7.99
CA GLN A 174 1.32 -1.55 7.62
C GLN A 174 2.73 -1.30 7.08
N PHE A 175 3.73 -1.73 7.81
CA PHE A 175 5.11 -1.79 7.36
C PHE A 175 5.32 -3.08 6.57
N ILE A 176 5.51 -2.94 5.27
CA ILE A 176 5.68 -4.05 4.33
C ILE A 176 7.18 -4.29 4.14
N GLY A 177 7.63 -5.52 4.36
CA GLY A 177 9.03 -5.88 4.14
C GLY A 177 9.36 -6.05 2.66
N ASP A 178 10.63 -5.84 2.31
CA ASP A 178 11.17 -5.92 0.95
C ASP A 178 10.87 -7.27 0.28
N GLU A 179 10.70 -8.35 1.05
CA GLU A 179 10.39 -9.66 0.47
C GLU A 179 9.05 -9.68 -0.28
N ILE A 180 8.08 -8.85 0.15
CA ILE A 180 6.82 -8.67 -0.56
C ILE A 180 7.00 -7.68 -1.71
N VAL A 181 7.65 -6.54 -1.46
CA VAL A 181 7.83 -5.45 -2.43
C VAL A 181 8.62 -5.93 -3.65
N GLU A 182 9.76 -6.56 -3.42
CA GLU A 182 10.66 -7.09 -4.45
C GLU A 182 10.27 -8.49 -4.91
N ARG A 183 9.16 -9.04 -4.40
CA ARG A 183 8.67 -10.41 -4.69
C ARG A 183 9.70 -11.51 -4.42
N LYS A 184 10.57 -11.31 -3.42
CA LYS A 184 11.52 -12.32 -2.90
C LYS A 184 10.86 -13.29 -1.89
N CYS A 185 9.59 -13.58 -2.07
CA CYS A 185 8.80 -14.50 -1.26
C CYS A 185 8.18 -15.60 -2.12
N THR A 186 7.68 -16.66 -1.49
CA THR A 186 6.93 -17.69 -2.21
C THR A 186 5.61 -17.11 -2.73
N ILE A 187 5.11 -17.69 -3.83
CA ILE A 187 3.80 -17.33 -4.38
C ILE A 187 2.69 -17.43 -3.32
N GLN A 188 2.73 -18.44 -2.46
CA GLN A 188 1.75 -18.61 -1.39
C GLN A 188 1.81 -17.44 -0.40
N GLN A 189 2.99 -17.06 0.07
CA GLN A 189 3.16 -15.94 1.00
C GLN A 189 2.68 -14.61 0.40
N TYR A 190 2.90 -14.39 -0.90
CA TYR A 190 2.38 -13.21 -1.59
C TYR A 190 0.83 -13.22 -1.68
N TYR A 191 0.22 -14.38 -1.94
CA TYR A 191 -1.25 -14.49 -1.92
C TYR A 191 -1.83 -14.34 -0.52
N ASP A 192 -1.16 -14.89 0.50
CA ASP A 192 -1.56 -14.72 1.90
C ASP A 192 -1.52 -13.24 2.28
N PHE A 193 -0.47 -12.52 1.86
CA PHE A 193 -0.40 -11.07 1.95
C PHE A 193 -1.63 -10.40 1.33
N LEU A 194 -1.90 -10.64 0.03
CA LEU A 194 -3.04 -10.06 -0.70
C LEU A 194 -4.40 -10.37 -0.05
N ASN A 195 -4.57 -11.58 0.49
CA ASN A 195 -5.81 -11.98 1.14
C ASN A 195 -6.00 -11.22 2.46
N CYS A 196 -4.96 -11.09 3.28
CA CYS A 196 -5.05 -10.27 4.50
C CYS A 196 -5.34 -8.80 4.20
N GLU A 197 -4.81 -8.24 3.09
CA GLU A 197 -5.15 -6.86 2.69
C GLU A 197 -6.67 -6.68 2.50
N ARG A 198 -7.30 -7.67 1.85
CA ARG A 198 -8.75 -7.68 1.61
C ARG A 198 -9.52 -7.86 2.91
N GLU A 199 -9.08 -8.74 3.79
CA GLU A 199 -9.72 -8.98 5.09
C GLU A 199 -9.76 -7.72 5.95
N ILE A 200 -8.62 -7.01 6.10
CA ILE A 200 -8.55 -5.74 6.82
C ILE A 200 -9.54 -4.74 6.22
N THR A 201 -9.54 -4.61 4.89
CA THR A 201 -10.43 -3.68 4.18
C THR A 201 -11.92 -4.04 4.40
N PHE A 202 -12.28 -5.32 4.31
CA PHE A 202 -13.66 -5.78 4.53
C PHE A 202 -14.12 -5.64 5.97
N ALA A 203 -13.19 -5.71 6.93
CA ALA A 203 -13.46 -5.41 8.33
C ALA A 203 -13.61 -3.91 8.62
N GLY A 204 -13.57 -3.05 7.59
CA GLY A 204 -13.77 -1.61 7.71
C GLY A 204 -12.53 -0.83 8.16
N TRP A 205 -11.36 -1.49 8.21
CA TRP A 205 -10.11 -0.81 8.54
C TRP A 205 -9.59 -0.05 7.33
N GLN A 206 -9.24 1.22 7.55
CA GLN A 206 -8.41 1.97 6.65
C GLN A 206 -6.95 1.59 6.85
N ARG A 207 -6.24 1.42 5.75
CA ARG A 207 -4.87 0.92 5.78
C ARG A 207 -3.94 1.89 5.08
N VAL A 208 -2.83 2.18 5.73
CA VAL A 208 -1.74 2.98 5.17
C VAL A 208 -0.54 2.08 5.05
N ASP A 209 -0.16 1.79 3.81
CA ASP A 209 1.01 0.99 3.51
C ASP A 209 2.26 1.85 3.61
N ILE A 210 3.28 1.34 4.28
CA ILE A 210 4.57 1.98 4.49
C ILE A 210 5.63 0.98 4.03
N ILE A 211 6.33 1.33 2.96
CA ILE A 211 7.55 0.65 2.48
C ILE A 211 8.75 1.53 2.79
N HIS A 212 9.95 0.93 2.78
CA HIS A 212 11.19 1.62 3.11
C HIS A 212 11.38 2.91 2.29
N GLU A 213 11.17 2.81 0.98
CA GLU A 213 11.37 3.88 0.00
C GLU A 213 10.46 5.09 0.27
N MET A 214 9.28 4.86 0.85
CA MET A 214 8.38 5.97 1.23
C MET A 214 8.97 6.82 2.35
N LEU A 215 9.74 6.23 3.25
CA LEU A 215 10.32 6.91 4.41
C LEU A 215 11.63 7.63 4.10
N GLU A 216 12.36 7.21 3.05
CA GLU A 216 13.50 7.97 2.50
C GLU A 216 13.06 9.38 2.07
N HIS A 217 11.80 9.53 1.63
CA HIS A 217 11.20 10.77 1.17
C HIS A 217 10.03 11.19 2.05
N ILE A 218 10.31 11.43 3.34
CA ILE A 218 9.28 11.70 4.34
C ILE A 218 8.47 13.00 4.09
N SER A 219 8.98 13.91 3.25
CA SER A 219 8.35 15.22 2.98
C SER A 219 6.94 15.10 2.38
N PRO A 220 6.70 14.33 1.29
CA PRO A 220 5.36 13.97 0.83
C PRO A 220 4.48 13.36 1.93
N LEU A 221 4.98 12.37 2.67
CA LEU A 221 4.22 11.72 3.75
C LEU A 221 3.81 12.69 4.86
N ARG A 222 4.66 13.67 5.21
CA ARG A 222 4.31 14.70 6.20
C ARG A 222 3.13 15.56 5.77
N ARG A 223 2.92 15.77 4.46
CA ARG A 223 1.78 16.52 3.94
C ARG A 223 0.52 15.66 3.92
N ASP A 224 0.65 14.44 3.42
CA ASP A 224 -0.51 13.61 3.08
C ASP A 224 -0.99 12.74 4.26
N LEU A 225 -0.10 12.26 5.11
CA LEU A 225 -0.47 11.40 6.23
C LEU A 225 -1.41 12.10 7.22
N PRO A 226 -1.21 13.37 7.61
CA PRO A 226 -2.19 14.08 8.42
C PRO A 226 -3.54 14.23 7.72
N LEU A 227 -3.57 14.36 6.38
CA LEU A 227 -4.82 14.41 5.61
C LEU A 227 -5.50 13.05 5.56
N VAL A 228 -4.75 11.96 5.37
CA VAL A 228 -5.26 10.58 5.40
C VAL A 228 -5.81 10.25 6.77
N ILE A 229 -5.06 10.57 7.85
CA ILE A 229 -5.52 10.38 9.22
C ILE A 229 -6.74 11.28 9.50
N ARG A 230 -6.74 12.55 9.09
CA ARG A 230 -7.93 13.41 9.24
C ARG A 230 -9.14 12.88 8.48
N HIS A 231 -8.98 12.40 7.25
CA HIS A 231 -10.08 11.78 6.49
C HIS A 231 -10.55 10.47 7.12
N ALA A 232 -9.63 9.69 7.69
CA ALA A 232 -9.96 8.51 8.49
C ALA A 232 -10.77 8.87 9.72
N CYS A 233 -10.39 9.96 10.41
CA CYS A 233 -11.00 10.41 11.65
C CYS A 233 -12.27 11.26 11.48
N HIS A 234 -12.49 11.89 10.32
CA HIS A 234 -13.60 12.83 10.07
C HIS A 234 -14.70 12.33 9.13
N ARG A 235 -14.62 11.11 8.57
CA ARG A 235 -15.81 10.49 7.94
C ARG A 235 -16.78 10.00 9.02
N MET A 236 -17.53 10.94 9.58
CA MET A 236 -18.81 10.76 10.26
C MET A 236 -19.88 11.46 9.44
#